data_AF-A0A6A0GXB9-F1
#
_entry.id   AF-A0A6A0GXB9-F1
#
_cell.length_a   1.000
_cell.length_b   1.000
_cell.length_c   1.000
_cell.angle_alpha   90.00
_cell.angle_beta   90.00
_cell.angle_gamma   90.00
#
_symmetry.space_group_name_H-M   'P 1'
#
loop_
_entity.id
_entity.type
_entity.pdbx_description
1 polymer ?
#
loop_
_entity_poly.entity_id
_entity_poly.type
_entity_poly.pdbx_seq_one_letter_code
_entity_poly.pdbx_strand_id
1 'polypeptide(L)'
;MTHFRVLWEWGFGTQEWGFGMQEWGFGTQEWGFGTQEWGFGTQEWGFGTQEWGFGVQEWGFGTQEWGFGMQELGFGTQEWGFGTQEWGFGTQEWGFGMQEWGFGTQEWGFGT
;
A
#
# COMPACT_ATOMS: atom_id res chain seq x y z
N MET A 1 -34.39 1.72 8.13
CA MET A 1 -33.42 1.22 9.12
C MET A 1 -32.07 1.73 8.69
N THR A 2 -31.50 2.63 9.47
CA THR A 2 -30.34 3.46 9.07
C THR A 2 -29.08 2.60 9.01
N HIS A 3 -28.41 2.60 7.86
CA HIS A 3 -27.09 2.01 7.65
C HIS A 3 -26.09 2.64 8.62
N PHE A 4 -25.37 1.83 9.40
CA PHE A 4 -24.06 2.25 9.90
C PHE A 4 -23.08 2.12 8.73
N ARG A 5 -22.78 3.24 8.06
CA ARG A 5 -21.59 3.31 7.21
C ARG A 5 -20.41 3.54 8.15
N VAL A 6 -19.51 2.57 8.27
CA VAL A 6 -18.17 2.83 8.77
C VAL A 6 -17.49 3.67 7.69
N LEU A 7 -17.48 4.98 7.92
CA LEU A 7 -16.88 5.93 6.99
C LEU A 7 -15.37 6.05 7.24
N TRP A 8 -14.94 5.79 8.49
CA TRP A 8 -13.58 6.02 8.98
C TRP A 8 -13.27 5.08 10.14
N GLU A 9 -12.11 4.43 10.10
CA GLU A 9 -11.51 3.68 11.21
C GLU A 9 -10.08 4.16 11.49
N TRP A 10 -9.69 4.17 12.78
CA TRP A 10 -8.37 4.56 13.25
C TRP A 10 -7.87 3.55 14.28
N GLY A 11 -6.65 3.06 14.07
CA GLY A 11 -6.01 2.01 14.86
C GLY A 11 -4.62 2.40 15.38
N PHE A 12 -4.24 1.88 16.55
CA PHE A 12 -2.84 1.89 17.01
C PHE A 12 -2.57 0.62 17.81
N GLY A 13 -1.66 -0.22 17.33
CA GLY A 13 -1.46 -1.51 17.97
C GLY A 13 -0.33 -2.34 17.40
N THR A 14 -0.10 -3.49 18.04
CA THR A 14 0.83 -4.49 17.49
C THR A 14 0.23 -5.17 16.27
N GLN A 15 -1.11 -5.34 16.25
CA GLN A 15 -1.88 -5.94 15.17
C GLN A 15 -3.20 -5.20 15.03
N GLU A 16 -3.46 -4.68 13.83
CA GLU A 16 -4.66 -3.90 13.50
C GLU A 16 -5.34 -4.53 12.28
N TRP A 17 -6.69 -4.54 12.29
CA TRP A 17 -7.53 -5.02 11.18
C TRP A 17 -8.73 -4.09 11.02
N GLY A 18 -8.89 -3.50 9.85
CA GLY A 18 -10.01 -2.61 9.54
C GLY A 18 -10.82 -3.03 8.30
N PHE A 19 -12.07 -2.55 8.24
CA PHE A 19 -12.86 -2.55 6.99
C PHE A 19 -13.67 -1.26 6.88
N GLY A 20 -13.48 -0.50 5.80
CA GLY A 20 -14.05 0.84 5.74
C GLY A 20 -13.92 1.57 4.42
N MET A 21 -14.57 2.73 4.35
CA MET A 21 -14.33 3.64 3.23
C MET A 21 -12.93 4.25 3.35
N GLN A 22 -12.49 4.57 4.57
CA GLN A 22 -11.19 5.13 4.87
C GLN A 22 -10.63 4.55 6.16
N GLU A 23 -9.37 4.13 6.14
CA GLU A 23 -8.69 3.51 7.28
C GLU A 23 -7.32 4.13 7.51
N TRP A 24 -6.98 4.27 8.79
CA TRP A 24 -5.69 4.74 9.25
C TRP A 24 -5.17 3.85 10.36
N GLY A 25 -4.04 3.21 10.12
CA GLY A 25 -3.34 2.40 11.11
C GLY A 25 -1.98 2.98 11.49
N PHE A 26 -1.52 2.63 12.68
CA PHE A 26 -0.10 2.68 13.01
C PHE A 26 0.26 1.48 13.88
N GLY A 27 1.22 0.67 13.45
CA GLY A 27 1.48 -0.58 14.15
C GLY A 27 2.66 -1.42 13.69
N THR A 28 2.78 -2.62 14.25
CA THR A 28 3.77 -3.59 13.76
C THR A 28 3.24 -4.34 12.55
N GLN A 29 1.95 -4.70 12.57
CA GLN A 29 1.26 -5.41 11.51
C GLN A 29 -0.12 -4.80 11.30
N GLU A 30 -0.40 -4.37 10.08
CA GLU A 30 -1.68 -3.75 9.73
C GLU A 30 -2.28 -4.40 8.50
N TRP A 31 -3.59 -4.61 8.56
CA TRP A 31 -4.38 -5.17 7.48
C TRP A 31 -5.65 -4.34 7.28
N GLY A 32 -5.85 -3.81 6.09
CA GLY A 32 -7.06 -3.08 5.74
C GLY A 32 -7.78 -3.67 4.54
N PHE A 33 -9.09 -3.42 4.47
CA PHE A 33 -9.80 -3.50 3.20
C PHE A 33 -10.76 -2.31 3.02
N GLY A 34 -10.58 -1.54 1.95
CA GLY A 34 -11.31 -0.30 1.81
C GLY A 34 -11.18 0.46 0.50
N THR A 35 -11.72 1.69 0.50
CA THR A 35 -11.52 2.59 -0.65
C THR A 35 -10.19 3.34 -0.54
N GLN A 36 -9.84 3.77 0.67
CA GLN A 36 -8.61 4.49 0.96
C GLN A 36 -7.99 3.93 2.24
N GLU A 37 -6.73 3.53 2.19
CA GLU A 37 -6.01 3.03 3.36
C GLU A 37 -4.69 3.72 3.51
N TRP A 38 -4.35 3.99 4.77
CA TRP A 38 -3.10 4.57 5.19
C TRP A 38 -2.58 3.76 6.37
N GLY A 39 -1.41 3.17 6.23
CA GLY A 39 -0.72 2.53 7.34
C GLY A 39 0.63 3.18 7.62
N PHE A 40 1.10 3.00 8.84
CA PHE A 40 2.53 3.14 9.12
C PHE A 40 2.99 2.01 10.04
N GLY A 41 4.03 1.28 9.63
CA GLY A 41 4.42 0.13 10.40
C GLY A 41 5.61 -0.68 9.92
N THR A 42 5.72 -1.90 10.45
CA THR A 42 6.75 -2.85 9.98
C THR A 42 6.23 -3.67 8.81
N GLN A 43 4.98 -4.09 8.86
CA GLN A 43 4.31 -4.88 7.84
C GLN A 43 2.92 -4.34 7.59
N GLU A 44 2.63 -4.01 6.34
CA GLU A 44 1.34 -3.48 5.93
C GLU A 44 0.81 -4.25 4.74
N TRP A 45 -0.50 -4.52 4.81
CA TRP A 45 -1.26 -5.21 3.79
C TRP A 45 -2.56 -4.47 3.57
N GLY A 46 -2.74 -3.89 2.39
CA GLY A 46 -3.98 -3.25 2.00
C GLY A 46 -4.65 -3.95 0.83
N PHE A 47 -5.97 -3.82 0.77
CA PHE A 47 -6.74 -4.10 -0.44
C PHE A 47 -7.77 -3.00 -0.70
N GLY A 48 -7.63 -2.28 -1.80
CA GLY A 48 -8.51 -1.15 -2.03
C GLY A 48 -8.41 -0.41 -3.36
N THR A 49 -8.94 0.80 -3.38
CA THR A 49 -8.81 1.67 -4.57
C THR A 49 -7.53 2.49 -4.49
N GLN A 50 -7.21 2.98 -3.29
CA GLN A 50 -6.03 3.79 -3.01
C GLN A 50 -5.39 3.30 -1.72
N GLU A 51 -4.11 2.95 -1.80
CA GLU A 51 -3.34 2.52 -0.63
C GLU A 51 -2.06 3.30 -0.52
N TRP A 52 -1.75 3.64 0.72
CA TRP A 52 -0.54 4.35 1.11
C TRP A 52 0.05 3.65 2.31
N GLY A 53 1.26 3.14 2.14
CA GLY A 53 2.03 2.58 3.25
C GLY A 53 3.28 3.39 3.56
N PHE A 54 3.72 3.31 4.81
CA PHE A 54 5.13 3.53 5.11
C PHE A 54 5.66 2.48 6.08
N GLY A 55 6.72 1.76 5.69
CA GLY A 55 7.20 0.67 6.54
C GLY A 55 8.41 -0.10 6.06
N VAL A 56 8.61 -1.29 6.65
CA VAL A 56 9.69 -2.19 6.23
C VAL A 56 9.23 -3.05 5.06
N GLN A 57 8.00 -3.55 5.12
CA GLN A 57 7.38 -4.40 4.12
C GLN A 57 5.96 -3.93 3.84
N GLU A 58 5.69 -3.60 2.59
CA GLU A 58 4.38 -3.07 2.17
C GLU A 58 3.85 -3.87 1.01
N TRP A 59 2.60 -4.27 1.12
CA TRP A 59 1.91 -5.10 0.14
C TRP A 59 0.57 -4.47 -0.12
N GLY A 60 0.35 -4.07 -1.37
CA GLY A 60 -0.93 -3.51 -1.77
C GLY A 60 -1.58 -4.26 -2.92
N PHE A 61 -2.89 -4.11 -3.00
CA PHE A 61 -3.64 -4.47 -4.19
C PHE A 61 -4.76 -3.47 -4.46
N GLY A 62 -4.67 -2.78 -5.58
CA GLY A 62 -5.67 -1.76 -5.88
C GLY A 62 -5.59 -1.06 -7.21
N THR A 63 -6.21 0.11 -7.28
CA THR A 63 -6.12 0.93 -8.49
C THR A 63 -4.86 1.79 -8.44
N GLN A 64 -4.56 2.32 -7.26
CA GLN A 64 -3.42 3.18 -7.00
C GLN A 64 -2.75 2.75 -5.70
N GLU A 65 -1.46 2.47 -5.78
CA GLU A 65 -0.67 2.07 -4.62
C GLU A 65 0.58 2.91 -4.53
N TRP A 66 0.86 3.33 -3.31
CA TRP A 66 2.03 4.12 -2.95
C TRP A 66 2.67 3.50 -1.74
N GLY A 67 3.91 3.04 -1.89
CA GLY A 67 4.68 2.55 -0.77
C GLY A 67 5.90 3.40 -0.50
N PHE A 68 6.36 3.34 0.75
CA PHE A 68 7.71 3.75 1.10
C PHE A 68 8.31 2.73 2.07
N GLY A 69 9.42 2.09 1.70
CA GLY A 69 10.00 1.11 2.59
C GLY A 69 11.25 0.39 2.15
N MET A 70 11.54 -0.71 2.85
CA MET A 70 12.67 -1.56 2.46
C MET A 70 12.27 -2.49 1.31
N GLN A 71 11.05 -3.02 1.37
CA GLN A 71 10.46 -3.93 0.41
C GLN A 71 9.03 -3.50 0.15
N GLU A 72 8.72 -3.28 -1.11
CA GLU A 72 7.37 -2.95 -1.55
C GLU A 72 6.95 -3.88 -2.67
N LEU A 73 5.71 -4.32 -2.60
CA LEU A 73 5.06 -5.05 -3.66
C LEU A 73 3.68 -4.48 -3.91
N GLY A 74 3.46 -4.02 -5.14
CA GLY A 74 2.16 -3.55 -5.57
C GLY A 74 1.52 -4.37 -6.68
N PHE A 75 0.19 -4.28 -6.76
CA PHE A 75 -0.60 -4.90 -7.82
C PHE A 75 -1.80 -4.04 -8.20
N GLY A 76 -1.71 -3.32 -9.31
CA GLY A 76 -2.75 -2.39 -9.66
C GLY A 76 -2.72 -1.74 -11.02
N THR A 77 -3.42 -0.62 -11.14
CA THR A 77 -3.35 0.17 -12.38
C THR A 77 -2.14 1.10 -12.36
N GLN A 78 -1.85 1.68 -11.20
CA GLN A 78 -0.77 2.62 -10.96
C GLN A 78 -0.07 2.28 -9.67
N GLU A 79 1.24 2.09 -9.74
CA GLU A 79 2.06 1.74 -8.59
C GLU A 79 3.26 2.67 -8.51
N TRP A 80 3.53 3.14 -7.31
CA TRP A 80 4.64 4.02 -6.98
C TRP A 80 5.34 3.47 -5.75
N GLY A 81 6.62 3.19 -5.87
CA GLY A 81 7.42 2.78 -4.74
C GLY A 81 8.63 3.66 -4.50
N PHE A 82 9.09 3.65 -3.25
CA PHE A 82 10.40 4.18 -2.90
C PHE A 82 11.06 3.29 -1.86
N GLY A 83 12.13 2.61 -2.25
CA GLY A 83 12.75 1.68 -1.34
C GLY A 83 14.05 1.02 -1.74
N THR A 84 14.39 -0.04 -1.02
CA THR A 84 15.57 -0.85 -1.38
C THR A 84 15.22 -1.86 -2.47
N GLN A 85 14.01 -2.43 -2.38
CA GLN A 85 13.50 -3.44 -3.30
C GLN A 85 12.04 -3.12 -3.61
N GLU A 86 11.72 -2.95 -4.88
CA GLU A 86 10.37 -2.67 -5.33
C GLU A 86 9.97 -3.63 -6.42
N TRP A 87 8.73 -4.10 -6.31
CA TRP A 87 8.11 -4.99 -7.26
C TRP A 87 6.73 -4.45 -7.60
N GLY A 88 6.43 -4.36 -8.89
CA GLY A 88 5.14 -3.89 -9.32
C GLY A 88 4.53 -4.69 -10.46
N PHE A 89 3.20 -4.71 -10.50
CA PHE A 89 2.43 -5.43 -11.50
C PHE A 89 1.17 -4.66 -11.91
N GLY A 90 1.28 -3.89 -12.99
CA GLY A 90 0.20 -3.01 -13.36
C GLY A 90 0.25 -2.40 -14.74
N THR A 91 -0.53 -1.34 -14.93
CA THR A 91 -0.50 -0.61 -16.21
C THR A 91 0.63 0.40 -16.24
N GLN A 92 0.89 1.05 -15.10
CA GLN A 92 1.92 2.07 -14.92
C GLN A 92 2.64 1.84 -13.60
N GLU A 93 3.96 1.72 -13.67
CA GLU A 93 4.82 1.50 -12.50
C GLU A 93 5.93 2.53 -12.47
N TRP A 94 6.17 3.05 -11.28
CA TRP A 94 7.25 3.99 -10.99
C TRP A 94 7.98 3.51 -9.75
N GLY A 95 9.28 3.30 -9.87
CA GLY A 95 10.12 2.94 -8.74
C GLY A 95 11.31 3.84 -8.54
N PHE A 96 11.73 3.94 -7.28
CA PHE A 96 13.00 4.55 -6.93
C PHE A 96 13.70 3.73 -5.85
N GLY A 97 14.70 2.97 -6.26
CA GLY A 97 15.38 2.09 -5.34
C GLY A 97 16.61 1.39 -5.88
N MET A 98 17.21 0.59 -5.02
CA MET A 98 18.42 -0.13 -5.39
C MET A 98 18.14 -1.33 -6.30
N GLN A 99 16.92 -1.89 -6.22
CA GLN A 99 16.45 -2.97 -7.06
C GLN A 99 14.96 -2.76 -7.35
N GLU A 100 14.62 -2.74 -8.64
CA GLU A 100 13.24 -2.50 -9.10
C GLU A 100 12.88 -3.55 -10.16
N TRP A 101 11.65 -4.06 -10.07
CA TRP A 101 11.10 -5.05 -10.98
C TRP A 101 9.65 -4.70 -11.31
N GLY A 102 9.43 -4.23 -12.52
CA GLY A 102 8.09 -3.95 -13.02
C GLY A 102 7.57 -4.99 -14.02
N PHE A 103 6.25 -5.16 -14.07
CA PHE A 103 5.58 -5.86 -15.15
C PHE A 103 4.32 -5.13 -15.56
N GLY A 104 4.49 -4.20 -16.51
CA GLY A 104 3.38 -3.41 -16.99
C GLY A 104 3.50 -2.86 -18.40
N THR A 105 2.51 -2.04 -18.76
CA THR A 105 2.51 -1.37 -20.07
C THR A 105 3.53 -0.22 -20.10
N GLN A 106 3.78 0.41 -18.95
CA GLN A 106 4.71 1.52 -18.78
C GLN A 106 5.45 1.34 -17.45
N GLU A 107 6.78 1.29 -17.51
CA GLU A 107 7.66 1.11 -16.36
C GLU A 107 8.72 2.21 -16.36
N TRP A 108 8.91 2.84 -15.21
CA TRP A 108 9.92 3.89 -14.99
C TRP A 108 10.67 3.61 -13.70
N GLY A 109 11.99 3.55 -13.80
CA GLY A 109 12.82 3.19 -12.67
C GLY A 109 14.08 4.03 -12.54
N PHE A 110 14.47 4.32 -11.30
CA PHE A 110 15.65 5.12 -10.99
C PHE A 110 16.40 4.55 -9.78
N GLY A 111 17.46 3.79 -10.06
CA GLY A 111 18.34 3.20 -9.05
C GLY A 111 19.81 3.55 -9.21
N THR A 112 20.58 3.38 -8.13
CA THR A 112 22.05 3.51 -8.07
C THR A 112 22.75 2.17 -7.98
#